data_AF-A0AAN9J2E9-F1
#
_entry.id   AF-A0AAN9J2E9-F1
#
_cell.length_a   1.000
_cell.length_b   1.000
_cell.length_c   1.000
_cell.angle_alpha   90.00
_cell.angle_beta   90.00
_cell.angle_gamma   90.00
#
_symmetry.space_group_name_H-M   'P 1'
#
loop_
_entity.id
_entity.type
_entity.pdbx_description
1 polymer ?
#
loop_
_entity_poly.entity_id
_entity_poly.type
_entity_poly.pdbx_seq_one_letter_code
_entity_poly.pdbx_strand_id
1 'polypeptide(L)'
;MQDQGNRAVEQACSALSALAFDASVALQLIKADIMRPIGAVLKSIGQEELISVLQVVVKMAFTTDTVAEKMLNKDVLRIVMISLV
;
A
#
# COMPACT_ATOMS: atom_id res chain seq x y z
N MET A 1 5.78 -0.47 24.28
CA MET A 1 6.36 -1.60 23.52
C MET A 1 5.73 -1.71 22.11
N GLN A 2 5.52 -0.60 21.39
CA GLN A 2 4.90 -0.61 20.05
C GLN A 2 5.91 -0.55 18.88
N ASP A 3 7.22 -0.42 19.15
CA ASP A 3 8.25 -0.14 18.14
C ASP A 3 8.43 -1.25 17.07
N GLN A 4 8.28 -2.52 17.46
CA GLN A 4 8.65 -3.63 16.58
C GLN A 4 7.59 -3.94 15.50
N GLY A 5 6.32 -3.64 15.78
CA GLY A 5 5.24 -3.79 14.80
C GLY A 5 5.36 -2.77 13.68
N ASN A 6 5.52 -1.49 14.03
CA ASN A 6 5.65 -0.40 13.08
C ASN A 6 6.85 -0.58 12.14
N ARG A 7 8.00 -0.98 12.69
CA ARG A 7 9.22 -1.19 11.90
C ARG A 7 9.09 -2.35 10.91
N ALA A 8 8.37 -3.41 11.28
CA ALA A 8 8.11 -4.53 10.37
C ALA A 8 7.20 -4.10 9.20
N VAL A 9 6.18 -3.27 9.49
CA VAL A 9 5.28 -2.69 8.47
C VAL A 9 6.06 -1.79 7.51
N GLU A 10 6.90 -0.91 8.03
CA GLU A 10 7.72 0.00 7.23
C GLU A 10 8.68 -0.75 6.30
N GLN A 11 9.39 -1.76 6.81
CA GLN A 11 10.29 -2.59 6.01
C GLN A 11 9.56 -3.36 4.91
N ALA A 12 8.40 -3.95 5.24
CA ALA A 12 7.56 -4.62 4.26
C ALA A 12 7.08 -3.66 3.17
N CYS A 13 6.66 -2.45 3.55
CA CYS A 13 6.23 -1.42 2.61
C CYS A 13 7.38 -0.95 1.70
N SER A 14 8.59 -0.80 2.25
CA SER A 14 9.77 -0.44 1.47
C SER A 14 10.13 -1.51 0.45
N ALA A 15 10.11 -2.79 0.85
CA ALA A 15 10.35 -3.93 -0.04
C ALA A 15 9.26 -4.03 -1.14
N LEU A 16 7.99 -3.89 -0.77
CA LEU A 16 6.87 -3.89 -1.72
C LEU A 16 6.98 -2.73 -2.72
N SER A 17 7.36 -1.55 -2.26
CA SER A 17 7.58 -0.37 -3.11
C SER A 17 8.74 -0.56 -4.10
N ALA A 18 9.78 -1.30 -3.72
CA ALA A 18 10.89 -1.66 -4.61
C ALA A 18 10.45 -2.69 -5.65
N LEU A 19 9.70 -3.71 -5.25
CA LEU A 19 9.17 -4.76 -6.13
C LEU A 19 8.14 -4.22 -7.13
N ALA A 20 7.29 -3.29 -6.69
CA ALA A 20 6.23 -2.66 -7.49
C ALA A 20 6.74 -1.79 -8.65
N PHE A 21 8.03 -1.46 -8.68
CA PHE A 21 8.65 -0.71 -9.78
C PHE A 21 8.63 -1.50 -11.10
N ASP A 22 8.66 -2.83 -11.02
CA ASP A 22 8.54 -3.70 -12.18
C ASP A 22 7.07 -4.02 -12.46
N ALA A 23 6.60 -3.77 -13.69
CA ALA A 23 5.21 -3.96 -14.08
C ALA A 23 4.73 -5.42 -14.03
N SER A 24 5.61 -6.39 -14.36
CA SER A 24 5.30 -7.82 -14.28
C SER A 24 5.15 -8.24 -12.81
N VAL A 25 6.05 -7.78 -11.95
CA VAL A 25 6.01 -8.06 -10.50
C VAL A 25 4.79 -7.39 -9.86
N ALA A 26 4.47 -6.15 -10.21
CA ALA A 26 3.27 -5.46 -9.74
C ALA A 26 1.98 -6.23 -10.10
N LEU A 27 1.91 -6.80 -11.31
CA LEU A 27 0.79 -7.63 -11.73
C LEU A 27 0.70 -8.93 -10.92
N GLN A 28 1.84 -9.54 -10.58
CA GLN A 28 1.89 -10.74 -9.72
C GLN A 28 1.46 -10.42 -8.29
N LEU A 29 1.85 -9.28 -7.73
CA LEU A 29 1.41 -8.82 -6.41
C LEU A 29 -0.11 -8.62 -6.36
N ILE A 30 -0.70 -8.08 -7.43
CA ILE A 30 -2.15 -7.99 -7.59
C ILE A 30 -2.81 -9.37 -7.67
N LYS A 31 -2.22 -10.31 -8.41
CA LYS A 31 -2.70 -11.71 -8.47
C LYS A 31 -2.61 -12.41 -7.12
N ALA A 32 -1.61 -12.06 -6.31
CA ALA A 32 -1.42 -12.54 -4.95
C ALA A 32 -2.34 -11.84 -3.93
N ASP A 33 -3.27 -10.99 -4.39
CA ASP A 33 -4.26 -10.29 -3.56
C ASP A 33 -3.65 -9.42 -2.45
N ILE A 34 -2.52 -8.76 -2.74
CA ILE A 34 -1.82 -7.86 -1.80
C ILE A 34 -2.70 -6.71 -1.28
N MET A 35 -3.79 -6.40 -2.00
CA MET A 35 -4.77 -5.39 -1.62
C MET A 35 -5.52 -5.72 -0.32
N ARG A 36 -5.76 -7.00 -0.05
CA ARG A 36 -6.39 -7.42 1.22
C ARG A 36 -5.53 -7.08 2.45
N PRO A 37 -4.26 -7.52 2.55
CA PRO A 37 -3.42 -7.16 3.69
C PRO A 37 -3.15 -5.66 3.76
N ILE A 38 -2.97 -4.96 2.63
CA ILE A 38 -2.87 -3.48 2.61
C ILE A 38 -4.11 -2.84 3.22
N GLY A 39 -5.31 -3.26 2.80
CA GLY A 39 -6.58 -2.74 3.31
C GLY A 39 -6.81 -3.05 4.79
N ALA A 40 -6.36 -4.19 5.29
CA ALA A 40 -6.44 -4.55 6.71
C ALA A 40 -5.53 -3.66 7.56
N VAL A 41 -4.31 -3.44 7.08
CA VAL A 41 -3.29 -2.60 7.70
C VAL A 41 -3.77 -1.13 7.73
N LEU A 42 -4.29 -0.61 6.62
CA LEU A 42 -4.90 0.74 6.54
C LEU A 42 -6.04 0.98 7.55
N LYS A 43 -6.79 -0.06 7.92
CA LYS A 43 -7.90 0.04 8.89
C LYS A 43 -7.45 -0.06 10.35
N SER A 44 -6.22 -0.48 10.60
CA SER A 44 -5.70 -0.85 11.92
C SER A 44 -4.63 0.11 12.47
N ILE A 45 -4.13 1.03 11.65
CA ILE A 45 -2.91 1.81 11.90
C ILE A 45 -3.18 3.14 12.64
N GLY A 46 -2.23 3.58 13.48
CA GLY A 46 -2.07 4.98 13.92
C GLY A 46 -1.22 5.82 12.94
N GLN A 47 -1.47 7.14 12.82
CA GLN A 47 -1.00 8.02 11.72
C GLN A 47 0.43 7.78 11.13
N GLU A 48 1.43 7.37 11.91
CA GLU A 48 2.81 7.17 11.44
C GLU A 48 2.97 6.05 10.39
N GLU A 49 2.30 4.91 10.54
CA GLU A 49 2.50 3.78 9.61
C GLU A 49 1.69 3.98 8.30
N LEU A 50 0.80 4.96 8.30
CA LEU A 50 -0.13 5.26 7.22
C LEU A 50 0.61 5.80 5.99
N ILE A 51 1.70 6.55 6.22
CA ILE A 51 2.53 7.15 5.16
C ILE A 51 3.23 6.07 4.33
N SER A 52 3.88 5.09 4.98
CA SER A 52 4.61 4.02 4.27
C SER A 52 3.66 3.15 3.45
N VAL A 53 2.46 2.88 3.97
CA VAL A 53 1.44 2.09 3.27
C VAL A 53 0.84 2.87 2.10
N LEU A 54 0.57 4.17 2.27
CA LEU A 54 0.12 5.04 1.19
C LEU A 54 1.16 5.15 0.07
N GLN A 55 2.44 5.23 0.40
CA GLN A 55 3.51 5.24 -0.59
C GLN A 55 3.54 3.97 -1.45
N VAL A 56 3.30 2.79 -0.87
CA VAL A 56 3.17 1.54 -1.62
C VAL A 56 1.99 1.60 -2.60
N VAL A 57 0.83 2.02 -2.10
CA VAL A 57 -0.40 2.12 -2.89
C VAL A 57 -0.21 3.06 -4.08
N VAL A 58 0.34 4.25 -3.84
CA VAL A 58 0.63 5.24 -4.89
C VAL A 58 1.61 4.63 -5.89
N LYS A 59 2.72 4.06 -5.43
CA LYS A 59 3.75 3.52 -6.32
C LYS A 59 3.24 2.37 -7.19
N MET A 60 2.42 1.49 -6.65
CA MET A 60 1.75 0.44 -7.42
C MET A 60 0.71 0.99 -8.39
N ALA A 61 -0.10 1.97 -7.97
CA ALA A 61 -1.12 2.56 -8.82
C ALA A 61 -0.52 3.28 -10.06
N PHE A 62 0.70 3.81 -9.96
CA PHE A 62 1.39 4.43 -11.10
C PHE A 62 2.06 3.43 -12.05
N THR A 63 2.05 2.12 -11.77
CA THR A 63 2.75 1.14 -12.60
C THR A 63 2.01 0.83 -13.91
N THR A 64 0.70 0.59 -13.87
CA THR A 64 -0.16 0.36 -15.06
C THR A 64 -1.61 0.71 -14.74
N ASP A 65 -2.41 1.02 -15.77
CA ASP A 65 -3.85 1.32 -15.61
C ASP A 65 -4.61 0.17 -14.91
N THR A 66 -4.29 -1.08 -15.23
CA THR A 66 -4.91 -2.26 -14.61
C THR A 66 -4.59 -2.37 -13.11
N VAL A 67 -3.37 -2.03 -12.72
CA VAL A 67 -2.96 -2.02 -11.31
C VAL A 67 -3.61 -0.83 -10.60
N ALA A 68 -3.69 0.33 -11.26
CA ALA A 68 -4.34 1.54 -10.76
C ALA A 68 -5.82 1.30 -10.43
N GLU A 69 -6.59 0.71 -11.35
CA GLU A 69 -8.01 0.42 -11.18
C GLU A 69 -8.26 -0.50 -9.96
N LYS A 70 -7.37 -1.46 -9.73
CA LYS A 70 -7.47 -2.39 -8.60
C LYS A 70 -6.99 -1.80 -7.28
N MET A 71 -5.99 -0.91 -7.31
CA MET A 71 -5.40 -0.27 -6.14
C MET A 71 -6.24 0.90 -5.62
N LEU A 72 -6.73 1.75 -6.51
CA LEU A 72 -7.46 2.99 -6.18
C LEU A 72 -8.97 2.74 -6.04
N ASN A 73 -9.34 1.80 -5.18
CA ASN A 73 -10.75 1.59 -4.84
C ASN A 73 -11.28 2.70 -3.90
N LYS A 74 -12.61 2.76 -3.73
CA LYS A 74 -13.28 3.79 -2.91
C LYS A 74 -12.75 3.90 -1.48
N ASP A 75 -12.37 2.79 -0.87
CA ASP A 75 -11.88 2.79 0.52
C ASP A 75 -10.47 3.37 0.59
N VAL A 76 -9.60 2.99 -0.34
CA VAL A 76 -8.24 3.52 -0.45
C VAL A 76 -8.26 5.02 -0.78
N LEU A 77 -9.08 5.45 -1.74
CA LEU A 77 -9.22 6.87 -2.10
C LEU A 77 -9.73 7.72 -0.93
N ARG A 78 -10.65 7.18 -0.12
CA ARG A 78 -11.14 7.86 1.08
C ARG A 78 -10.00 8.08 2.09
N ILE A 79 -9.16 7.07 2.31
CA ILE A 79 -8.04 7.16 3.24
C ILE A 79 -6.97 8.12 2.72
N VAL A 80 -6.63 8.06 1.44
CA VAL A 80 -5.71 9.02 0.79
C VAL A 80 -6.23 10.46 0.99
N MET A 81 -7.53 10.70 0.76
CA MET A 81 -8.12 12.03 0.99
C MET A 81 -8.04 12.48 2.45
N ILE A 82 -8.39 11.61 3.40
CA ILE A 82 -8.36 11.96 4.84
C ILE A 82 -6.93 12.22 5.33
N SER A 83 -5.92 11.58 4.73
CA SER A 83 -4.52 11.73 5.13
C SER A 83 -3.84 12.99 4.56
N LEU A 84 -4.50 13.67 3.62
CA LEU A 84 -4.03 14.89 2.97
C LEU A 84 -4.67 16.18 3.55
N VAL A 85 -5.55 16.06 4.54
CA VAL A 85 -6.25 17.16 5.24
C VAL A 85 -5.74 17.27 6.67
#